data_AF-A0A3A9TFH9-F1
#
_entry.id   AF-A0A3A9TFH9-F1
#
_cell.length_a   1.000
_cell.length_b   1.000
_cell.length_c   1.000
_cell.angle_alpha   90.00
_cell.angle_beta   90.00
_cell.angle_gamma   90.00
#
_symmetry.space_group_name_H-M   'P 1'
#
loop_
_entity.id
_entity.type
_entity.pdbx_description
1 polymer ?
#
loop_
_entity_poly.entity_id
_entity_poly.type
_entity_poly.pdbx_seq_one_letter_code
_entity_poly.pdbx_strand_id
1 'polypeptide(L)'
;MMKKNLLNKVSATVLAGLMLCSIAGCGEEVDAGTAETSQEELTLQDVTEDATGAATSDDAGTMATSADQESLEDLYISKVLSAAGNVPMDVQETLVDDFDGDGDKEAFVFLGGEVEDVLGSNGSLWFVSDDSCEEILAQKNIAVNKKGSVFEPLTVENVKIVMLTEAYVSEAYSQIFFVKDGKCEESRISGTGYVYTDEKIDGFSVSHPAYDMCVEYEIGADESEKMVTGHTWKNYYAYFDKDKQDFCYYDAHTITEEELASICGMDLATEIRNEGFQVDEIYRVDNGVVIVNYSKKTQDGNTVSIEYHNASFYEKNKQFLDFGTDGDKPWQKSDQGGIYSF
;
A
#
# COMPACT_ATOMS: atom_id res chain seq x y z
N MET A 1 30.40 12.50 26.11
CA MET A 1 31.31 13.43 25.38
C MET A 1 31.81 12.63 24.17
N MET A 2 31.40 12.81 22.92
CA MET A 2 30.90 13.95 22.16
C MET A 2 29.50 13.66 21.57
N LYS A 3 28.55 14.57 21.75
CA LYS A 3 27.40 14.72 20.84
C LYS A 3 27.94 15.25 19.53
N LYS A 4 27.82 14.50 18.43
CA LYS A 4 27.92 15.09 17.10
C LYS A 4 26.51 15.50 16.69
N ASN A 5 26.35 16.80 16.50
CA ASN A 5 25.16 17.44 15.97
C ASN A 5 24.75 16.75 14.66
N LEU A 6 23.59 16.09 14.63
CA LEU A 6 22.86 15.89 13.38
C LEU A 6 22.24 17.25 13.03
N LEU A 7 23.03 18.06 12.33
CA LEU A 7 22.60 19.29 11.73
C LEU A 7 21.93 18.95 10.40
N ASN A 8 20.63 19.27 10.31
CA ASN A 8 19.85 19.55 9.11
C ASN A 8 20.56 19.32 7.76
N LYS A 9 20.09 18.31 7.02
CA LYS A 9 19.81 18.33 5.57
C LYS A 9 19.59 16.90 5.08
N VAL A 10 18.36 16.41 5.17
CA VAL A 10 17.85 15.39 4.26
C VAL A 10 16.36 15.70 4.04
N SER A 11 16.07 16.59 3.08
CA SER A 11 14.77 16.52 2.39
C SER A 11 14.94 15.47 1.31
N ALA A 12 14.78 14.19 1.69
CA ALA A 12 14.65 13.09 0.75
C ALA A 12 13.15 12.89 0.54
N THR A 13 12.64 13.46 -0.55
CA THR A 13 11.30 13.17 -1.03
C THR A 13 11.38 11.82 -1.76
N VAL A 14 11.13 10.71 -1.05
CA VAL A 14 10.69 9.50 -1.74
C VAL A 14 9.20 9.68 -2.00
N LEU A 15 8.92 9.85 -3.28
CA LEU A 15 7.61 10.00 -3.85
C LEU A 15 6.95 8.61 -3.94
N ALA A 16 6.72 7.94 -2.82
CA ALA A 16 5.94 6.69 -2.78
C ALA A 16 4.43 6.95 -3.00
N GLY A 17 4.08 8.02 -3.72
CA GLY A 17 2.71 8.50 -3.91
C GLY A 17 2.53 9.34 -5.17
N LEU A 18 3.31 9.07 -6.23
CA LEU A 18 2.93 9.49 -7.59
C LEU A 18 2.96 8.28 -8.52
N MET A 19 1.92 7.45 -8.42
CA MET A 19 1.46 6.68 -9.57
C MET A 19 0.62 7.62 -10.44
N LEU A 20 1.26 8.33 -11.36
CA LEU A 20 0.61 9.02 -12.46
C LEU A 20 1.44 8.85 -13.74
N CYS A 21 0.75 8.30 -14.73
CA CYS A 21 1.08 7.87 -16.09
C CYS A 21 2.26 8.51 -16.84
N SER A 22 2.96 7.69 -17.62
CA SER A 22 3.03 7.91 -19.08
C SER A 22 3.33 6.59 -19.81
N ILE A 23 2.29 6.04 -20.45
CA ILE A 23 2.42 4.99 -21.45
C ILE A 23 2.97 5.66 -22.71
N ALA A 24 4.28 5.66 -22.90
CA ALA A 24 4.86 5.96 -24.21
C ALA A 24 5.03 4.65 -24.97
N GLY A 25 4.03 4.32 -25.78
CA GLY A 25 4.12 3.30 -26.81
C GLY A 25 5.31 3.59 -27.72
N CYS A 26 6.12 2.57 -28.00
CA CYS A 26 7.17 2.67 -29.00
C CYS A 26 6.55 2.78 -30.40
N GLY A 27 6.72 3.93 -31.06
CA GLY A 27 6.36 4.09 -32.46
C GLY A 27 6.54 5.52 -32.98
N GLU A 28 7.61 5.71 -33.75
CA GLU A 28 7.96 6.83 -34.64
C GLU A 28 8.57 8.14 -34.08
N GLU A 29 9.77 8.42 -34.61
CA GLU A 29 10.54 9.66 -34.45
C GLU A 29 9.86 10.85 -35.12
N VAL A 30 9.59 11.95 -34.39
CA VAL A 30 9.63 13.31 -34.97
C VAL A 30 9.99 14.38 -33.92
N ASP A 31 11.15 14.98 -34.15
CA ASP A 31 11.64 16.37 -33.94
C ASP A 31 11.18 17.27 -32.77
N ALA A 32 12.18 17.99 -32.25
CA ALA A 32 12.15 18.82 -31.05
C ALA A 32 11.34 20.12 -31.21
N GLY A 33 10.48 20.41 -30.22
CA GLY A 33 9.80 21.68 -30.08
C GLY A 33 9.44 21.97 -28.62
N THR A 34 10.18 22.88 -28.02
CA THR A 34 10.03 23.44 -26.66
C THR A 34 8.58 23.81 -26.32
N ALA A 35 8.03 23.25 -25.24
CA ALA A 35 6.79 23.73 -24.62
C ALA A 35 6.98 23.79 -23.10
N GLU A 36 6.99 25.02 -22.57
CA GLU A 36 6.97 25.32 -21.15
C GLU A 36 5.67 24.81 -20.51
N THR A 37 5.79 23.99 -19.46
CA THR A 37 4.64 23.58 -18.65
C THR A 37 4.65 24.41 -17.36
N SER A 38 3.60 25.22 -17.20
CA SER A 38 3.30 25.94 -15.97
C SER A 38 2.78 24.95 -14.94
N GLN A 39 3.43 24.88 -13.78
CA GLN A 39 2.92 24.18 -12.61
C GLN A 39 1.90 25.08 -11.90
N GLU A 40 0.62 24.73 -11.94
CA GLU A 40 -0.36 25.19 -10.98
C GLU A 40 -0.24 24.34 -9.70
N GLU A 41 0.10 25.00 -8.60
CA GLU A 41 0.28 24.44 -7.27
C GLU A 41 -1.09 24.37 -6.58
N LEU A 42 -1.67 23.17 -6.47
CA LEU A 42 -2.87 22.91 -5.66
C LEU A 42 -2.45 22.68 -4.20
N THR A 43 -2.76 23.64 -3.34
CA THR A 43 -2.50 23.61 -1.90
C THR A 43 -3.64 22.90 -1.16
N LEU A 44 -3.32 21.84 -0.42
CA LEU A 44 -4.21 21.22 0.58
C LEU A 44 -4.10 22.01 1.89
N GLN A 45 -5.24 22.51 2.37
CA GLN A 45 -5.36 23.36 3.54
C GLN A 45 -5.25 22.58 4.86
N ASP A 46 -4.46 23.14 5.79
CA ASP A 46 -4.43 22.82 7.21
C ASP A 46 -5.82 23.01 7.85
N VAL A 47 -6.27 22.00 8.61
CA VAL A 47 -7.33 22.18 9.61
C VAL A 47 -6.69 22.12 11.00
N THR A 48 -6.54 23.29 11.59
CA THR A 48 -6.29 23.48 13.01
C THR A 48 -7.61 23.38 13.77
N GLU A 49 -7.73 22.45 14.72
CA GLU A 49 -8.76 22.53 15.75
C GLU A 49 -8.12 22.89 17.10
N ASP A 50 -8.48 24.09 17.54
CA ASP A 50 -8.25 24.65 18.84
C ASP A 50 -9.49 24.35 19.70
N ALA A 51 -9.34 23.60 20.79
CA ALA A 51 -10.38 23.43 21.79
C ALA A 51 -9.76 23.45 23.19
N THR A 52 -9.68 24.65 23.75
CA THR A 52 -9.42 24.90 25.16
C THR A 52 -10.70 24.70 25.98
N GLY A 53 -10.65 23.80 26.97
CA GLY A 53 -11.69 23.62 27.99
C GLY A 53 -11.10 23.00 29.24
N ALA A 54 -11.00 23.79 30.31
CA ALA A 54 -10.27 23.43 31.53
C ALA A 54 -11.13 22.73 32.61
N ALA A 55 -10.49 21.71 33.22
CA ALA A 55 -10.46 21.30 34.63
C ALA A 55 -11.67 20.61 35.31
N THR A 56 -11.47 19.40 35.87
CA THR A 56 -10.95 19.16 37.25
C THR A 56 -10.88 17.66 37.62
N SER A 57 -9.76 17.26 38.29
CA SER A 57 -9.51 16.22 39.35
C SER A 57 -10.24 14.87 39.32
N ASP A 58 -9.71 13.70 39.68
CA ASP A 58 -8.44 13.16 40.22
C ASP A 58 -8.54 11.64 39.95
N ASP A 59 -7.49 10.95 39.49
CA ASP A 59 -7.00 9.71 40.13
C ASP A 59 -5.69 9.23 39.47
N ALA A 60 -4.87 8.55 40.26
CA ALA A 60 -3.46 8.28 40.02
C ALA A 60 -3.19 7.19 38.97
N GLY A 61 -2.26 7.48 38.05
CA GLY A 61 -1.61 6.51 37.16
C GLY A 61 -0.31 7.09 36.63
N THR A 62 0.80 6.54 37.09
CA THR A 62 2.21 6.88 36.90
C THR A 62 2.55 7.62 35.58
N MET A 63 2.93 8.89 35.67
CA MET A 63 3.64 9.58 34.57
C MET A 63 5.05 8.98 34.47
N ALA A 64 5.25 8.06 33.54
CA ALA A 64 6.58 7.69 33.09
C ALA A 64 7.25 8.95 32.53
N THR A 65 8.44 9.29 33.06
CA THR A 65 9.17 10.48 32.62
C THR A 65 9.95 10.17 31.34
N SER A 66 10.30 11.20 30.55
CA SER A 66 11.11 11.03 29.33
C SER A 66 12.47 10.36 29.59
N ALA A 67 12.98 10.41 30.82
CA ALA A 67 14.21 9.73 31.22
C ALA A 67 14.04 8.21 31.40
N ASP A 68 12.85 7.76 31.79
CA ASP A 68 12.54 6.34 31.93
C ASP A 68 12.41 5.66 30.56
N GLN A 69 11.86 6.37 29.57
CA GLN A 69 11.75 5.90 28.19
C GLN A 69 13.12 5.79 27.50
N GLU A 70 13.99 6.80 27.65
CA GLU A 70 15.36 6.78 27.12
C GLU A 70 16.17 5.60 27.70
N SER A 71 15.97 5.30 28.99
CA SER A 71 16.66 4.18 29.65
C SER A 71 16.18 2.80 29.22
N LEU A 72 14.91 2.68 28.82
CA LEU A 72 14.31 1.44 28.35
C LEU A 72 14.67 1.17 26.88
N GLU A 73 14.70 2.21 26.05
CA GLU A 73 15.14 2.13 24.67
C GLU A 73 16.59 1.65 24.57
N ASP A 74 17.50 2.21 25.38
CA ASP A 74 18.90 1.77 25.47
C ASP A 74 19.02 0.27 25.85
N LEU A 75 18.13 -0.22 26.72
CA LEU A 75 18.09 -1.63 27.14
C LEU A 75 17.71 -2.53 25.96
N TYR A 76 16.64 -2.21 25.23
CA TYR A 76 16.19 -3.02 24.09
C TYR A 76 17.17 -2.97 22.92
N ILE A 77 17.74 -1.81 22.61
CA ILE A 77 18.83 -1.68 21.64
C ILE A 77 20.01 -2.58 22.03
N SER A 78 20.42 -2.58 23.30
CA SER A 78 21.54 -3.40 23.77
C SER A 78 21.25 -4.90 23.63
N LYS A 79 20.01 -5.34 23.91
CA LYS A 79 19.58 -6.73 23.69
C LYS A 79 19.70 -7.11 22.20
N VAL A 80 19.18 -6.27 21.31
CA VAL A 80 19.22 -6.50 19.85
C VAL A 80 20.64 -6.56 19.32
N LEU A 81 21.49 -5.58 19.64
CA LEU A 81 22.89 -5.59 19.18
C LEU A 81 23.67 -6.80 19.72
N SER A 82 23.34 -7.27 20.93
CA SER A 82 23.93 -8.49 21.48
C SER A 82 23.46 -9.75 20.76
N ALA A 83 22.19 -9.81 20.36
CA ALA A 83 21.58 -10.94 19.65
C ALA A 83 21.99 -11.00 18.16
N ALA A 84 21.96 -9.86 17.47
CA ALA A 84 22.36 -9.74 16.07
C ALA A 84 23.85 -10.03 15.85
N GLY A 85 24.68 -9.80 16.88
CA GLY A 85 26.13 -9.97 16.80
C GLY A 85 26.81 -8.85 16.00
N ASN A 86 28.03 -9.10 15.52
CA ASN A 86 28.79 -8.10 14.74
C ASN A 86 28.25 -8.00 13.31
N VAL A 87 27.13 -7.31 13.13
CA VAL A 87 26.57 -6.96 11.82
C VAL A 87 27.04 -5.55 11.40
N PRO A 88 27.27 -5.31 10.10
CA PRO A 88 27.65 -3.98 9.58
C PRO A 88 26.41 -3.07 9.42
N MET A 89 25.48 -3.11 10.38
CA MET A 89 24.23 -2.35 10.38
C MET A 89 24.15 -1.55 11.68
N ASP A 90 23.60 -0.34 11.60
CA ASP A 90 23.39 0.53 12.76
C ASP A 90 21.90 0.53 13.14
N VAL A 91 21.59 0.89 14.39
CA VAL A 91 20.21 1.15 14.80
C VAL A 91 19.74 2.41 14.07
N GLN A 92 18.75 2.26 13.20
CA GLN A 92 18.15 3.39 12.49
C GLN A 92 16.98 3.97 13.25
N GLU A 93 16.10 3.09 13.75
CA GLU A 93 14.88 3.51 14.41
C GLU A 93 14.40 2.46 15.42
N THR A 94 13.77 2.94 16.48
CA THR A 94 13.16 2.10 17.52
C THR A 94 11.76 2.61 17.83
N LEU A 95 10.80 1.71 17.98
CA LEU A 95 9.50 1.98 18.59
C LEU A 95 9.40 1.23 19.89
N VAL A 96 9.07 1.93 20.98
CA VAL A 96 8.86 1.34 22.31
C VAL A 96 7.46 1.69 22.80
N ASP A 97 6.64 0.69 23.06
CA ASP A 97 5.28 0.86 23.55
C ASP A 97 4.77 -0.42 24.24
N ASP A 98 3.63 -0.33 24.90
CA ASP A 98 2.81 -1.46 25.35
C ASP A 98 1.91 -1.87 24.18
N PHE A 99 2.37 -2.81 23.34
CA PHE A 99 1.75 -3.06 22.04
C PHE A 99 0.44 -3.87 22.12
N ASP A 100 0.33 -4.76 23.11
CA ASP A 100 -0.85 -5.61 23.30
C ASP A 100 -1.73 -5.20 24.51
N GLY A 101 -1.31 -4.19 25.28
CA GLY A 101 -2.11 -3.58 26.34
C GLY A 101 -2.07 -4.31 27.67
N ASP A 102 -1.07 -5.17 27.89
CA ASP A 102 -0.92 -5.94 29.13
C ASP A 102 -0.21 -5.17 30.26
N GLY A 103 0.35 -3.99 29.95
CA GLY A 103 1.02 -3.09 30.87
C GLY A 103 2.54 -3.24 30.92
N ASP A 104 3.09 -4.27 30.30
CA ASP A 104 4.52 -4.39 30.01
C ASP A 104 4.84 -3.63 28.71
N LYS A 105 6.13 -3.43 28.42
CA LYS A 105 6.57 -2.69 27.22
C LYS A 105 7.42 -3.59 26.35
N GLU A 106 7.20 -3.50 25.05
CA GLU A 106 8.00 -4.14 24.03
C GLU A 106 8.63 -3.09 23.12
N ALA A 107 9.50 -3.56 22.23
CA ALA A 107 10.09 -2.73 21.21
C ALA A 107 10.20 -3.42 19.87
N PHE A 108 10.04 -2.61 18.83
CA PHE A 108 10.48 -2.91 17.48
C PHE A 108 11.75 -2.11 17.19
N VAL A 109 12.83 -2.78 16.84
CA VAL A 109 14.13 -2.15 16.52
C VAL A 109 14.48 -2.47 15.08
N PHE A 110 14.66 -1.45 14.26
CA PHE A 110 15.16 -1.62 12.89
C PHE A 110 16.66 -1.36 12.84
N LEU A 111 17.42 -2.40 12.51
CA LEU A 111 18.84 -2.31 12.18
C LEU A 111 18.97 -2.15 10.67
N GLY A 112 19.58 -1.07 10.20
CA GLY A 112 19.71 -0.82 8.77
C GLY A 112 21.06 -0.24 8.37
N GLY A 113 21.41 -0.39 7.09
CA GLY A 113 22.61 0.19 6.46
C GLY A 113 22.35 1.59 5.90
N GLU A 114 23.27 2.11 5.09
CA GLU A 114 23.01 3.36 4.36
C GLU A 114 21.73 3.25 3.51
N VAL A 115 20.94 4.32 3.48
CA VAL A 115 19.73 4.40 2.65
C VAL A 115 20.17 4.68 1.20
N GLU A 116 19.81 3.80 0.28
CA GLU A 116 20.01 4.02 -1.15
C GLU A 116 18.79 4.79 -1.72
N ASP A 117 19.03 5.89 -2.42
CA ASP A 117 18.00 6.85 -2.87
C ASP A 117 16.81 6.23 -3.64
N VAL A 118 17.00 5.06 -4.26
CA VAL A 118 16.00 4.41 -5.13
C VAL A 118 15.40 3.15 -4.49
N LEU A 119 16.17 2.46 -3.65
CA LEU A 119 15.80 1.14 -3.13
C LEU A 119 15.48 1.18 -1.64
N GLY A 120 15.79 2.26 -0.91
CA GLY A 120 15.59 2.30 0.53
C GLY A 120 16.75 1.69 1.31
N SER A 121 16.50 1.25 2.55
CA SER A 121 17.51 0.67 3.41
C SER A 121 17.43 -0.86 3.42
N ASN A 122 18.59 -1.50 3.33
CA ASN A 122 18.72 -2.92 3.65
C ASN A 122 18.87 -3.08 5.16
N GLY A 123 18.08 -3.97 5.75
CA GLY A 123 18.05 -4.09 7.19
C GLY A 123 17.35 -5.32 7.73
N SER A 124 17.18 -5.31 9.04
CA SER A 124 16.46 -6.33 9.78
C SER A 124 15.59 -5.68 10.83
N LEU A 125 14.38 -6.18 10.98
CA LEU A 125 13.45 -5.80 12.03
C LEU A 125 13.52 -6.82 13.16
N TRP A 126 13.63 -6.32 14.37
CA TRP A 126 13.71 -7.11 15.59
C TRP A 126 12.55 -6.76 16.51
N PHE A 127 11.91 -7.79 17.07
CA PHE A 127 10.97 -7.66 18.18
C PHE A 127 11.69 -7.99 19.50
N VAL A 128 11.45 -7.19 20.52
CA VAL A 128 12.14 -7.29 21.81
C VAL A 128 11.14 -7.08 22.93
N SER A 129 11.13 -8.01 23.88
CA SER A 129 10.42 -7.85 25.14
C SER A 129 11.39 -8.13 26.30
N ASP A 130 10.87 -8.28 27.51
CA ASP A 130 11.70 -8.70 28.63
C ASP A 130 12.24 -10.13 28.45
N ASP A 131 11.41 -11.02 27.91
CA ASP A 131 11.67 -12.45 27.77
C ASP A 131 12.07 -12.89 26.34
N SER A 132 11.86 -12.04 25.32
CA SER A 132 12.17 -12.36 23.92
C SER A 132 13.03 -11.29 23.24
N CYS A 133 13.82 -11.73 22.25
CA CYS A 133 14.58 -10.88 21.35
C CYS A 133 14.77 -11.66 20.04
N GLU A 134 13.91 -11.39 19.06
CA GLU A 134 13.77 -12.18 17.85
C GLU A 134 13.88 -11.30 16.60
N GLU A 135 14.63 -11.77 15.61
CA GLU A 135 14.61 -11.18 14.26
C GLU A 135 13.33 -11.63 13.57
N ILE A 136 12.43 -10.68 13.32
CA ILE A 136 11.11 -10.97 12.73
C ILE A 136 11.09 -10.75 11.23
N LEU A 137 12.02 -9.95 10.70
CA LEU A 137 12.12 -9.71 9.27
C LEU A 137 13.58 -9.44 8.87
N ALA A 138 14.07 -10.21 7.90
CA ALA A 138 15.32 -9.93 7.20
C ALA A 138 14.99 -9.47 5.78
N GLN A 139 14.95 -8.16 5.55
CA GLN A 139 14.51 -7.64 4.26
C GLN A 139 15.43 -6.61 3.65
N LYS A 140 15.36 -6.57 2.32
CA LYS A 140 16.02 -5.58 1.50
C LYS A 140 14.99 -4.55 1.11
N ASN A 141 15.49 -3.36 0.81
CA ASN A 141 14.71 -2.30 0.21
C ASN A 141 13.56 -1.73 1.06
N ILE A 142 13.78 -1.55 2.36
CA ILE A 142 12.79 -0.90 3.23
C ILE A 142 12.77 0.60 2.96
N ALA A 143 11.63 1.10 2.50
CA ALA A 143 11.43 2.50 2.21
C ALA A 143 11.44 3.35 3.48
N VAL A 144 12.00 4.55 3.35
CA VAL A 144 11.93 5.60 4.37
C VAL A 144 10.81 6.55 3.96
N ASN A 145 9.80 6.71 4.83
CA ASN A 145 8.65 7.55 4.57
C ASN A 145 9.03 9.06 4.57
N LYS A 146 8.07 9.92 4.22
CA LYS A 146 8.28 11.39 4.13
C LYS A 146 8.76 12.05 5.44
N LYS A 147 8.59 11.39 6.58
CA LYS A 147 9.05 11.86 7.90
C LYS A 147 10.48 11.40 8.23
N GLY A 148 11.13 10.66 7.33
CA GLY A 148 12.45 10.10 7.56
C GLY A 148 12.43 8.82 8.42
N SER A 149 11.27 8.15 8.52
CA SER A 149 11.07 6.96 9.36
C SER A 149 10.84 5.72 8.50
N VAL A 150 11.35 4.57 8.94
CA VAL A 150 11.08 3.26 8.31
C VAL A 150 9.76 2.65 8.83
N PHE A 151 9.24 3.16 9.94
CA PHE A 151 8.01 2.70 10.55
C PHE A 151 6.82 3.55 10.15
N GLU A 152 5.70 2.88 9.91
CA GLU A 152 4.38 3.46 9.69
C GLU A 152 3.42 2.90 10.76
N PRO A 153 3.54 3.36 12.03
CA PRO A 153 2.69 2.87 13.09
C PRO A 153 1.24 3.28 12.87
N LEU A 154 0.33 2.33 13.09
CA LEU A 154 -1.11 2.50 12.96
C LEU A 154 -1.81 1.92 14.19
N THR A 155 -2.89 2.54 14.63
CA THR A 155 -3.78 1.93 15.63
C THR A 155 -5.15 1.72 15.00
N VAL A 156 -5.60 0.47 14.99
CA VAL A 156 -6.94 0.10 14.51
C VAL A 156 -7.70 -0.49 15.68
N GLU A 157 -8.82 0.15 16.03
CA GLU A 157 -9.55 -0.15 17.27
C GLU A 157 -8.64 0.02 18.49
N ASN A 158 -8.23 -1.08 19.13
CA ASN A 158 -7.29 -1.08 20.27
C ASN A 158 -6.00 -1.86 19.96
N VAL A 159 -5.75 -2.20 18.70
CA VAL A 159 -4.55 -2.95 18.30
C VAL A 159 -3.55 -2.00 17.68
N LYS A 160 -2.32 -2.00 18.23
CA LYS A 160 -1.20 -1.24 17.70
C LYS A 160 -0.46 -2.09 16.67
N ILE A 161 -0.27 -1.51 15.50
CA ILE A 161 0.25 -2.16 14.30
C ILE A 161 1.51 -1.44 13.89
N VAL A 162 2.56 -2.20 13.60
CA VAL A 162 3.82 -1.71 13.05
C VAL A 162 3.87 -2.14 11.59
N MET A 163 3.81 -1.16 10.69
CA MET A 163 3.98 -1.39 9.26
C MET A 163 5.34 -0.88 8.79
N LEU A 164 5.92 -1.58 7.82
CA LEU A 164 7.08 -1.16 7.05
C LEU A 164 6.72 -1.31 5.57
N THR A 165 7.29 -0.45 4.73
CA THR A 165 7.08 -0.52 3.28
C THR A 165 8.31 -1.12 2.62
N GLU A 166 8.20 -2.33 2.08
CA GLU A 166 9.18 -2.93 1.19
C GLU A 166 8.98 -2.37 -0.22
N ALA A 167 9.99 -1.71 -0.78
CA ALA A 167 9.90 -1.04 -2.07
C ALA A 167 10.74 -1.70 -3.15
N TYR A 168 10.20 -1.75 -4.36
CA TYR A 168 10.85 -2.19 -5.58
C TYR A 168 10.73 -1.08 -6.63
N VAL A 169 11.37 -1.27 -7.78
CA VAL A 169 11.40 -0.29 -8.87
C VAL A 169 9.99 0.16 -9.28
N SER A 170 9.03 -0.76 -9.27
CA SER A 170 7.65 -0.51 -9.67
C SER A 170 6.61 -1.01 -8.67
N GLU A 171 7.02 -1.58 -7.53
CA GLU A 171 6.10 -2.27 -6.63
C GLU A 171 6.39 -1.87 -5.19
N ALA A 172 5.39 -1.97 -4.33
CA ALA A 172 5.56 -1.80 -2.90
C ALA A 172 4.68 -2.82 -2.16
N TYR A 173 5.19 -3.32 -1.04
CA TYR A 173 4.51 -4.28 -0.20
C TYR A 173 4.57 -3.81 1.25
N SER A 174 3.43 -3.84 1.93
CA SER A 174 3.39 -3.54 3.37
C SER A 174 3.72 -4.81 4.15
N GLN A 175 4.76 -4.74 4.97
CA GLN A 175 5.10 -5.74 5.98
C GLN A 175 4.44 -5.33 7.29
N ILE A 176 3.54 -6.14 7.83
CA ILE A 176 2.60 -5.72 8.86
C ILE A 176 2.68 -6.63 10.06
N PHE A 177 3.03 -6.06 11.21
CA PHE A 177 3.22 -6.77 12.47
C PHE A 177 2.37 -6.17 13.58
N PHE A 178 1.95 -7.01 14.51
CA PHE A 178 1.28 -6.61 15.75
C PHE A 178 1.72 -7.53 16.89
N VAL A 179 1.42 -7.15 18.14
CA VAL A 179 1.73 -7.98 19.30
C VAL A 179 0.44 -8.58 19.87
N LYS A 180 0.50 -9.86 20.21
CA LYS A 180 -0.60 -10.58 20.85
C LYS A 180 -0.04 -11.57 21.86
N ASP A 181 -0.51 -11.47 23.11
CA ASP A 181 -0.09 -12.33 24.21
C ASP A 181 1.46 -12.35 24.38
N GLY A 182 2.08 -11.18 24.33
CA GLY A 182 3.53 -10.96 24.48
C GLY A 182 4.39 -11.43 23.29
N LYS A 183 3.77 -11.74 22.14
CA LYS A 183 4.47 -12.23 20.94
C LYS A 183 4.18 -11.36 19.73
N CYS A 184 5.21 -11.13 18.92
CA CYS A 184 5.03 -10.54 17.59
C CYS A 184 4.35 -11.55 16.65
N GLU A 185 3.28 -11.12 16.02
CA GLU A 185 2.53 -11.83 15.00
C GLU A 185 2.58 -11.04 13.69
N GLU A 186 2.64 -11.76 12.58
CA GLU A 186 2.56 -11.17 11.24
C GLU A 186 1.11 -11.21 10.76
N SER A 187 0.63 -10.10 10.20
CA SER A 187 -0.73 -10.01 9.65
C SER A 187 -0.92 -10.93 8.46
N ARG A 188 -2.11 -11.50 8.31
CA ARG A 188 -2.48 -12.33 7.15
C ARG A 188 -2.43 -11.62 5.80
N ILE A 189 -2.44 -10.29 5.78
CA ILE A 189 -2.30 -9.51 4.54
C ILE A 189 -0.87 -8.95 4.35
N SER A 190 0.04 -9.20 5.29
CA SER A 190 1.44 -8.81 5.18
C SER A 190 2.07 -9.37 3.90
N GLY A 191 2.82 -8.53 3.19
CA GLY A 191 3.53 -8.91 1.96
C GLY A 191 2.64 -9.19 0.74
N THR A 192 1.32 -9.00 0.84
CA THR A 192 0.40 -9.30 -0.28
C THR A 192 0.17 -8.11 -1.23
N GLY A 193 0.56 -6.91 -0.83
CA GLY A 193 0.51 -5.68 -1.61
C GLY A 193 0.74 -4.46 -0.72
N TYR A 194 0.61 -3.25 -1.26
CA TYR A 194 0.72 -2.01 -0.50
C TYR A 194 -0.63 -1.67 0.15
N VAL A 195 -0.65 -1.60 1.48
CA VAL A 195 -1.85 -1.34 2.27
C VAL A 195 -2.00 0.16 2.54
N TYR A 196 -3.16 0.70 2.24
CA TYR A 196 -3.50 2.11 2.51
C TYR A 196 -5.00 2.29 2.75
N THR A 197 -5.37 3.41 3.37
CA THR A 197 -6.77 3.82 3.50
C THR A 197 -7.16 4.74 2.36
N ASP A 198 -8.32 4.51 1.74
CA ASP A 198 -8.90 5.40 0.74
C ASP A 198 -10.21 5.99 1.31
N GLU A 199 -10.27 7.31 1.45
CA GLU A 199 -11.43 8.03 1.99
C GLU A 199 -12.72 7.79 1.19
N LYS A 200 -12.61 7.30 -0.05
CA LYS A 200 -13.77 7.03 -0.93
C LYS A 200 -14.49 5.73 -0.60
N ILE A 201 -13.87 4.81 0.14
CA ILE A 201 -14.40 3.46 0.42
C ILE A 201 -14.30 3.10 1.90
N ASP A 202 -15.08 2.11 2.32
CA ASP A 202 -15.00 1.58 3.67
C ASP A 202 -13.88 0.52 3.75
N GLY A 203 -13.02 0.64 4.76
CA GLY A 203 -11.95 -0.32 5.06
C GLY A 203 -10.60 0.10 4.50
N PHE A 204 -9.81 -0.89 4.10
CA PHE A 204 -8.44 -0.73 3.61
C PHE A 204 -8.36 -1.22 2.16
N SER A 205 -7.55 -0.53 1.36
CA SER A 205 -7.14 -0.97 0.04
C SER A 205 -5.78 -1.66 0.13
N VAL A 206 -5.62 -2.76 -0.60
CA VAL A 206 -4.36 -3.46 -0.80
C VAL A 206 -4.04 -3.42 -2.29
N SER A 207 -3.12 -2.55 -2.68
CA SER A 207 -2.67 -2.41 -4.07
C SER A 207 -1.74 -3.55 -4.42
N HIS A 208 -2.20 -4.43 -5.30
CA HIS A 208 -1.51 -5.63 -5.74
C HIS A 208 -0.92 -5.41 -7.14
N PRO A 209 0.41 -5.54 -7.31
CA PRO A 209 1.05 -5.45 -8.61
C PRO A 209 0.84 -6.73 -9.43
N ALA A 210 0.65 -6.60 -10.74
CA ALA A 210 0.56 -7.74 -11.65
C ALA A 210 1.03 -7.39 -13.06
N TYR A 211 1.53 -8.38 -13.79
CA TYR A 211 1.84 -8.27 -15.21
C TYR A 211 0.75 -8.97 -16.03
N ASP A 212 -0.34 -8.25 -16.31
CA ASP A 212 -1.56 -8.83 -16.92
C ASP A 212 -2.34 -7.84 -17.81
N MET A 213 -1.78 -6.68 -18.14
CA MET A 213 -2.50 -5.67 -18.93
C MET A 213 -2.73 -6.10 -20.37
N CYS A 214 -1.75 -6.77 -20.99
CA CYS A 214 -1.80 -7.13 -22.40
C CYS A 214 -1.21 -8.52 -22.62
N VAL A 215 -1.86 -9.31 -23.47
CA VAL A 215 -1.37 -10.62 -23.92
C VAL A 215 -1.26 -10.63 -25.43
N GLU A 216 -0.06 -10.87 -25.94
CA GLU A 216 0.25 -10.94 -27.37
C GLU A 216 0.72 -12.34 -27.77
N TYR A 217 0.24 -12.83 -28.91
CA TYR A 217 0.63 -14.14 -29.43
C TYR A 217 0.36 -14.28 -30.93
N GLU A 218 1.06 -15.19 -31.59
CA GLU A 218 0.79 -15.54 -32.99
C GLU A 218 -0.35 -16.58 -33.12
N ILE A 219 -1.11 -16.54 -34.21
CA ILE A 219 -2.17 -17.53 -34.46
C ILE A 219 -1.54 -18.93 -34.57
N GLY A 220 -1.99 -19.83 -33.70
CA GLY A 220 -1.48 -21.20 -33.60
C GLY A 220 -0.31 -21.37 -32.63
N ALA A 221 0.11 -20.31 -31.94
CA ALA A 221 1.10 -20.36 -30.89
C ALA A 221 0.61 -21.15 -29.66
N ASP A 222 1.54 -21.82 -29.00
CA ASP A 222 1.30 -22.50 -27.72
C ASP A 222 1.22 -21.49 -26.56
N GLU A 223 0.62 -21.89 -25.42
CA GLU A 223 0.49 -21.02 -24.24
C GLU A 223 1.83 -20.44 -23.74
N SER A 224 2.93 -21.22 -23.85
CA SER A 224 4.27 -20.78 -23.43
C SER A 224 4.88 -19.71 -24.33
N GLU A 225 4.30 -19.47 -25.51
CA GLU A 225 4.77 -18.47 -26.47
C GLU A 225 4.00 -17.15 -26.35
N LYS A 226 2.96 -17.10 -25.51
CA LYS A 226 2.23 -15.87 -25.22
C LYS A 226 3.12 -14.92 -24.41
N MET A 227 3.22 -13.69 -24.88
CA MET A 227 3.90 -12.63 -24.16
C MET A 227 2.86 -11.87 -23.33
N VAL A 228 3.05 -11.84 -22.02
CA VAL A 228 2.25 -10.99 -21.13
C VAL A 228 3.05 -9.74 -20.82
N THR A 229 2.45 -8.58 -21.05
CA THR A 229 3.09 -7.27 -20.86
C THR A 229 2.16 -6.30 -20.14
N GLY A 230 2.75 -5.20 -19.68
CA GLY A 230 2.06 -4.14 -18.96
C GLY A 230 1.88 -4.48 -17.49
N HIS A 231 2.37 -3.56 -16.67
CA HIS A 231 2.36 -3.66 -15.22
C HIS A 231 1.16 -2.89 -14.68
N THR A 232 0.33 -3.55 -13.87
CA THR A 232 -0.93 -3.03 -13.33
C THR A 232 -0.87 -3.06 -11.81
N TRP A 233 -1.65 -2.18 -11.18
CA TRP A 233 -1.75 -2.09 -9.73
C TRP A 233 -3.23 -2.05 -9.35
N LYS A 234 -3.75 -3.22 -8.97
CA LYS A 234 -5.17 -3.45 -8.72
C LYS A 234 -5.46 -3.45 -7.23
N ASN A 235 -6.53 -2.79 -6.82
CA ASN A 235 -6.89 -2.68 -5.41
C ASN A 235 -7.81 -3.82 -4.98
N TYR A 236 -7.31 -4.68 -4.11
CA TYR A 236 -8.12 -5.60 -3.32
C TYR A 236 -8.53 -4.94 -2.01
N TYR A 237 -9.61 -5.39 -1.40
CA TYR A 237 -10.20 -4.69 -0.26
C TYR A 237 -10.14 -5.54 0.99
N ALA A 238 -9.74 -4.93 2.11
CA ALA A 238 -9.61 -5.58 3.41
C ALA A 238 -10.34 -4.80 4.52
N TYR A 239 -10.63 -5.50 5.62
CA TYR A 239 -11.17 -4.97 6.85
C TYR A 239 -10.42 -5.53 8.05
N PHE A 240 -10.54 -4.84 9.18
CA PHE A 240 -10.00 -5.34 10.45
C PHE A 240 -11.06 -6.18 11.17
N ASP A 241 -10.76 -7.46 11.41
CA ASP A 241 -11.61 -8.40 12.15
C ASP A 241 -11.27 -8.31 13.64
N LYS A 242 -12.20 -7.77 14.44
CA LYS A 242 -11.99 -7.54 15.87
C LYS A 242 -11.79 -8.83 16.67
N ASP A 243 -12.43 -9.93 16.27
CA ASP A 243 -12.35 -11.19 16.99
C ASP A 243 -11.00 -11.88 16.73
N LYS A 244 -10.48 -11.73 15.50
CA LYS A 244 -9.15 -12.22 15.15
C LYS A 244 -8.02 -11.29 15.58
N GLN A 245 -8.34 -10.00 15.76
CA GLN A 245 -7.39 -8.89 15.94
C GLN A 245 -6.40 -8.78 14.77
N ASP A 246 -6.89 -9.02 13.55
CA ASP A 246 -6.07 -9.02 12.34
C ASP A 246 -6.90 -8.58 11.12
N PHE A 247 -6.24 -8.20 10.04
CA PHE A 247 -6.87 -7.89 8.78
C PHE A 247 -7.37 -9.15 8.05
N CYS A 248 -8.49 -9.01 7.36
CA CYS A 248 -9.07 -10.01 6.48
C CYS A 248 -9.48 -9.35 5.16
N TYR A 249 -9.30 -10.05 4.05
CA TYR A 249 -9.89 -9.65 2.78
C TYR A 249 -11.41 -9.75 2.83
N TYR A 250 -12.09 -8.82 2.18
CA TYR A 250 -13.49 -8.99 1.82
C TYR A 250 -13.62 -10.09 0.76
N ASP A 251 -14.65 -10.92 0.89
CA ASP A 251 -15.00 -11.88 -0.16
C ASP A 251 -15.64 -11.15 -1.35
N ALA A 252 -15.59 -11.79 -2.52
CA ALA A 252 -16.26 -11.32 -3.73
C ALA A 252 -17.07 -12.45 -4.35
N HIS A 253 -18.14 -12.09 -5.05
CA HIS A 253 -18.97 -13.03 -5.79
C HIS A 253 -19.27 -12.50 -7.19
N THR A 254 -19.36 -13.41 -8.16
CA THR A 254 -19.74 -13.06 -9.52
C THR A 254 -21.20 -12.61 -9.57
N ILE A 255 -21.47 -11.53 -10.30
CA ILE A 255 -22.82 -11.02 -10.56
C ILE A 255 -23.12 -10.97 -12.05
N THR A 256 -24.40 -10.84 -12.40
CA THR A 256 -24.87 -10.69 -13.77
C THR A 256 -24.82 -9.23 -14.25
N GLU A 257 -24.89 -9.02 -15.57
CA GLU A 257 -25.03 -7.67 -16.16
C GLU A 257 -26.33 -6.97 -15.75
N GLU A 258 -27.41 -7.71 -15.51
CA GLU A 258 -28.68 -7.16 -15.02
C GLU A 258 -28.53 -6.60 -13.60
N GLU A 259 -27.81 -7.32 -12.73
CA GLU A 259 -27.47 -6.86 -11.38
C GLU A 259 -26.54 -5.64 -11.43
N LEU A 260 -25.50 -5.67 -12.27
CA LEU A 260 -24.61 -4.53 -12.51
C LEU A 260 -25.40 -3.29 -12.90
N ALA A 261 -26.32 -3.42 -13.86
CA ALA A 261 -27.13 -2.30 -14.33
C ALA A 261 -28.03 -1.72 -13.22
N SER A 262 -28.59 -2.59 -12.38
CA SER A 262 -29.37 -2.17 -11.21
C SER A 262 -28.51 -1.44 -10.16
N ILE A 263 -27.26 -1.88 -9.94
CA ILE A 263 -26.36 -1.29 -8.95
C ILE A 263 -25.85 0.08 -9.41
N CYS A 264 -25.35 0.15 -10.64
CA CYS A 264 -24.79 1.35 -11.26
C CYS A 264 -25.85 2.38 -11.66
N GLY A 265 -27.10 1.94 -11.86
CA GLY A 265 -28.18 2.81 -12.37
C GLY A 265 -28.05 3.10 -13.87
N MET A 266 -27.24 2.33 -14.59
CA MET A 266 -26.98 2.47 -16.03
C MET A 266 -26.56 1.12 -16.64
N ASP A 267 -26.80 0.94 -17.93
CA ASP A 267 -26.34 -0.26 -18.66
C ASP A 267 -24.86 -0.12 -19.07
N LEU A 268 -23.98 -0.29 -18.07
CA LEU A 268 -22.54 -0.17 -18.25
C LEU A 268 -21.99 -1.22 -19.23
N ALA A 269 -22.54 -2.43 -19.24
CA ALA A 269 -22.09 -3.50 -20.12
C ALA A 269 -22.31 -3.15 -21.60
N THR A 270 -23.47 -2.56 -21.94
CA THR A 270 -23.71 -2.04 -23.29
C THR A 270 -22.80 -0.85 -23.61
N GLU A 271 -22.52 0.05 -22.66
CA GLU A 271 -21.58 1.15 -22.90
C GLU A 271 -20.16 0.67 -23.23
N ILE A 272 -19.65 -0.33 -22.48
CA ILE A 272 -18.34 -0.95 -22.72
C ILE A 272 -18.30 -1.57 -24.13
N ARG A 273 -19.35 -2.30 -24.52
CA ARG A 273 -19.45 -2.90 -25.87
C ARG A 273 -19.54 -1.87 -26.99
N ASN A 274 -20.21 -0.75 -26.75
CA ASN A 274 -20.28 0.34 -27.72
C ASN A 274 -18.92 0.99 -27.99
N GLU A 275 -17.99 0.93 -27.03
CA GLU A 275 -16.58 1.33 -27.20
C GLU A 275 -15.71 0.24 -27.86
N GLY A 276 -16.30 -0.90 -28.24
CA GLY A 276 -15.63 -1.98 -28.96
C GLY A 276 -14.90 -2.99 -28.07
N PHE A 277 -15.22 -3.02 -26.77
CA PHE A 277 -14.71 -4.01 -25.82
C PHE A 277 -15.70 -5.17 -25.64
N GLN A 278 -15.23 -6.30 -25.13
CA GLN A 278 -16.07 -7.36 -24.58
C GLN A 278 -16.11 -7.24 -23.06
N VAL A 279 -17.28 -7.49 -22.45
CA VAL A 279 -17.41 -7.60 -20.99
C VAL A 279 -17.05 -9.02 -20.59
N ASP A 280 -16.18 -9.17 -19.61
CA ASP A 280 -15.72 -10.44 -19.07
C ASP A 280 -16.41 -10.72 -17.72
N GLU A 281 -15.68 -11.07 -16.68
CA GLU A 281 -16.23 -11.35 -15.34
C GLU A 281 -16.59 -10.06 -14.59
N ILE A 282 -17.70 -10.11 -13.85
CA ILE A 282 -18.17 -8.99 -13.02
C ILE A 282 -18.23 -9.48 -11.58
N TYR A 283 -17.53 -8.78 -10.70
CA TYR A 283 -17.45 -9.10 -9.27
C TYR A 283 -18.17 -8.05 -8.44
N ARG A 284 -18.85 -8.49 -7.40
CA ARG A 284 -19.29 -7.64 -6.29
C ARG A 284 -18.55 -8.07 -5.04
N VAL A 285 -17.77 -7.16 -4.49
CA VAL A 285 -17.04 -7.32 -3.23
C VAL A 285 -17.96 -6.95 -2.08
N ASP A 286 -17.87 -7.67 -0.96
CA ASP A 286 -18.76 -7.50 0.20
C ASP A 286 -18.71 -6.10 0.84
N ASN A 287 -17.64 -5.33 0.61
CA ASN A 287 -17.58 -3.93 1.03
C ASN A 287 -18.49 -2.99 0.20
N GLY A 288 -19.00 -3.46 -0.94
CA GLY A 288 -19.87 -2.73 -1.85
C GLY A 288 -19.17 -2.22 -3.12
N VAL A 289 -17.90 -2.56 -3.34
CA VAL A 289 -17.25 -2.28 -4.63
C VAL A 289 -17.67 -3.31 -5.66
N VAL A 290 -18.04 -2.85 -6.84
CA VAL A 290 -18.31 -3.66 -8.02
C VAL A 290 -17.20 -3.45 -9.03
N ILE A 291 -16.62 -4.54 -9.51
CA ILE A 291 -15.54 -4.56 -10.49
C ILE A 291 -16.05 -5.22 -11.76
N VAL A 292 -15.88 -4.55 -12.89
CA VAL A 292 -16.20 -5.09 -14.22
C VAL A 292 -14.89 -5.30 -14.95
N ASN A 293 -14.49 -6.54 -15.19
CA ASN A 293 -13.39 -6.84 -16.10
C ASN A 293 -13.92 -6.76 -17.54
N TYR A 294 -13.12 -6.19 -18.44
CA TYR A 294 -13.42 -6.14 -19.86
C TYR A 294 -12.13 -6.13 -20.68
N SER A 295 -12.23 -6.55 -21.94
CA SER A 295 -11.05 -6.70 -22.78
C SER A 295 -11.32 -6.34 -24.23
N LYS A 296 -10.24 -6.10 -24.99
CA LYS A 296 -10.30 -5.84 -26.42
C LYS A 296 -9.29 -6.72 -27.13
N LYS A 297 -9.82 -7.58 -27.99
CA LYS A 297 -9.01 -8.39 -28.87
C LYS A 297 -8.82 -7.68 -30.21
N THR A 298 -7.57 -7.44 -30.57
CA THR A 298 -7.16 -6.95 -31.89
C THR A 298 -6.34 -8.00 -32.60
N GLN A 299 -6.33 -7.95 -33.94
CA GLN A 299 -5.52 -8.81 -34.77
C GLN A 299 -4.89 -7.98 -35.87
N ASP A 300 -3.56 -8.05 -35.97
CA ASP A 300 -2.79 -7.49 -37.07
C ASP A 300 -1.96 -8.60 -37.74
N GLY A 301 -2.31 -8.93 -38.97
CA GLY A 301 -1.74 -10.08 -39.69
C GLY A 301 -1.90 -11.39 -38.92
N ASN A 302 -0.78 -11.96 -38.48
CA ASN A 302 -0.72 -13.20 -37.71
C ASN A 302 -0.66 -12.98 -36.19
N THR A 303 -0.55 -11.73 -35.73
CA THR A 303 -0.44 -11.39 -34.31
C THR A 303 -1.82 -11.07 -33.76
N VAL A 304 -2.14 -11.67 -32.63
CA VAL A 304 -3.30 -11.36 -31.80
C VAL A 304 -2.81 -10.65 -30.56
N SER A 305 -3.44 -9.52 -30.23
CA SER A 305 -3.24 -8.81 -28.97
C SER A 305 -4.57 -8.74 -28.21
N ILE A 306 -4.53 -8.96 -26.91
CA ILE A 306 -5.66 -8.82 -26.00
C ILE A 306 -5.28 -7.82 -24.93
N GLU A 307 -5.92 -6.65 -24.94
CA GLU A 307 -5.79 -5.63 -23.90
C GLU A 307 -6.87 -5.87 -22.85
N TYR A 308 -6.47 -5.89 -21.57
CA TYR A 308 -7.31 -6.12 -20.42
C TYR A 308 -7.42 -4.84 -19.59
N HIS A 309 -8.65 -4.61 -19.13
CA HIS A 309 -9.04 -3.42 -18.41
C HIS A 309 -10.07 -3.78 -17.35
N ASN A 310 -10.31 -2.84 -16.45
CA ASN A 310 -11.38 -2.95 -15.47
C ASN A 310 -12.07 -1.61 -15.23
N ALA A 311 -13.25 -1.66 -14.62
CA ALA A 311 -13.94 -0.50 -14.09
C ALA A 311 -14.42 -0.80 -12.68
N SER A 312 -14.20 0.14 -11.76
CA SER A 312 -14.53 -0.02 -10.35
C SER A 312 -15.60 1.00 -9.93
N PHE A 313 -16.75 0.50 -9.48
CA PHE A 313 -17.89 1.30 -9.02
C PHE A 313 -18.19 1.03 -7.56
N TYR A 314 -18.31 2.06 -6.73
CA TYR A 314 -18.67 1.90 -5.32
C TYR A 314 -20.17 2.13 -5.10
N GLU A 315 -20.85 1.08 -4.67
CA GLU A 315 -22.31 1.04 -4.56
C GLU A 315 -22.85 2.05 -3.54
N LYS A 316 -22.12 2.31 -2.45
CA LYS A 316 -22.64 3.10 -1.33
C LYS A 316 -22.75 4.59 -1.66
N ASN A 317 -21.80 5.15 -2.40
CA ASN A 317 -21.81 6.54 -2.84
C ASN A 317 -22.23 6.72 -4.31
N LYS A 318 -22.49 5.61 -5.02
CA LYS A 318 -22.97 5.58 -6.40
C LYS A 318 -22.01 6.29 -7.37
N GLN A 319 -20.71 6.06 -7.23
CA GLN A 319 -19.69 6.65 -8.10
C GLN A 319 -18.63 5.64 -8.55
N PHE A 320 -18.04 5.90 -9.72
CA PHE A 320 -16.83 5.22 -10.15
C PHE A 320 -15.63 5.70 -9.32
N LEU A 321 -14.74 4.78 -8.95
CA LEU A 321 -13.53 5.09 -8.22
C LEU A 321 -12.51 5.72 -9.18
N ASP A 322 -12.43 7.06 -9.21
CA ASP A 322 -11.49 7.77 -10.07
C ASP A 322 -10.05 7.61 -9.54
N PHE A 323 -9.18 6.98 -10.35
CA PHE A 323 -7.76 6.77 -10.06
C PHE A 323 -6.85 7.72 -10.86
N GLY A 324 -7.42 8.75 -11.50
CA GLY A 324 -6.67 9.73 -12.29
C GLY A 324 -6.16 9.18 -13.61
N THR A 325 -6.75 8.08 -14.12
CA THR A 325 -6.40 7.51 -15.42
C THR A 325 -7.06 8.25 -16.57
N ASP A 326 -6.44 8.17 -17.75
CA ASP A 326 -6.94 8.82 -18.95
C ASP A 326 -8.26 8.19 -19.39
N GLY A 327 -9.27 9.01 -19.68
CA GLY A 327 -10.57 8.53 -20.11
C GLY A 327 -11.60 9.64 -20.22
N ASP A 328 -12.47 9.54 -21.21
CA ASP A 328 -13.55 10.52 -21.42
C ASP A 328 -14.74 10.26 -20.50
N LYS A 329 -14.95 9.00 -20.10
CA LYS A 329 -16.08 8.56 -19.27
C LYS A 329 -15.64 8.21 -17.84
N PRO A 330 -16.50 8.40 -16.82
CA PRO A 330 -16.16 8.08 -15.43
C PRO A 330 -15.66 6.66 -15.20
N TRP A 331 -16.20 5.65 -15.89
CA TRP A 331 -15.77 4.27 -15.74
C TRP A 331 -14.38 4.00 -16.33
N GLN A 332 -13.98 4.74 -17.36
CA GLN A 332 -12.63 4.64 -17.94
C GLN A 332 -11.59 5.22 -16.98
N LYS A 333 -11.93 6.31 -16.26
CA LYS A 333 -11.08 6.89 -15.21
C LYS A 333 -10.94 6.02 -13.96
N SER A 334 -11.73 4.95 -13.87
CA SER A 334 -11.63 3.94 -12.81
C SER A 334 -10.85 2.70 -13.22
N ASP A 335 -10.28 2.71 -14.43
CA ASP A 335 -9.47 1.62 -14.93
C ASP A 335 -8.09 1.61 -14.28
N GLN A 336 -7.70 0.44 -13.78
CA GLN A 336 -6.37 0.17 -13.23
C GLN A 336 -5.55 -0.78 -14.11
N GLY A 337 -6.07 -1.14 -15.28
CA GLY A 337 -5.51 -2.12 -16.21
C GLY A 337 -5.60 -3.56 -15.70
N GLY A 338 -5.50 -4.52 -16.62
CA GLY A 338 -5.50 -5.94 -16.28
C GLY A 338 -6.85 -6.45 -15.80
N ILE A 339 -6.86 -7.66 -15.24
CA ILE A 339 -8.08 -8.34 -14.77
C ILE A 339 -8.01 -8.64 -13.28
N TYR A 340 -9.13 -8.47 -12.59
CA TYR A 340 -9.27 -8.97 -11.23
C TYR A 340 -9.60 -10.47 -11.22
N SER A 341 -9.08 -11.18 -10.22
CA SER A 341 -9.43 -12.57 -9.90
C SER A 341 -9.58 -12.72 -8.39
N PHE A 342 -10.70 -13.25 -7.92
CA PHE A 342 -11.03 -13.40 -6.49
C PHE A 342 -11.13 -14.87 -6.08
#